data_AF-A0AAQ3UPA3-F1
#
_entry.id   AF-A0AAQ3UPA3-F1
#
_cell.length_a   1.000
_cell.length_b   1.000
_cell.length_c   1.000
_cell.angle_alpha   90.00
_cell.angle_beta   90.00
_cell.angle_gamma   90.00
#
_symmetry.space_group_name_H-M   'P 1'
#
loop_
_entity.id
_entity.type
_entity.pdbx_description
1 polymer ?
#
loop_
_entity_poly.entity_id
_entity_poly.type
_entity_poly.pdbx_seq_one_letter_code
_entity_poly.pdbx_strand_id
1 'polypeptide(L)'
;MFAVMKDTNYAVKQTFIENFFTDWRKILGKNHIIKKFELCDFTPIYEWHLREKEKKKQMTTEEKKALREEKLKQEEKYMWAVVDGVKEKVGNFRVEPPGLFRGCGEHPKMGKLKRRIQPSDITINIGKGAPVPECPIPGECWKEVKHDNTVTWLAFWNDPISKKDFKYAFLAASSSLKGQSDKEKYEKSRKLKDHIQTIRDNYTKDFISKDVTKRQIAVATYLIDKLALRAGNEKDNGEADTGGCCTLKVDNVTCISPNKLQLDFMGNTVEIEELVCKAIECFHAGKKAGAALFDKLDTTTLDAHLNDLMPGLTAEVFRTYNASITLDGILHEETEDGTLLEKIDVYQRANKEVAIICNHQCCVSKSHDAQMSRVNEKIDKLKGRMDELKVDLSKVMEGRSLGNYKDGKPKRNLAPEIGHLTKSTCRIEKKISTLESKIEKMEIDKKIKEDLKTAALGTSKIKYLDPRITLSWCKRHEVPFEKS
;
A
#
# COMPACT_ATOMS: atom_id res chain seq x y z
N MET A 1 18.06 20.28 5.75
CA MET A 1 16.96 19.29 5.83
C MET A 1 15.63 19.96 6.13
N PHE A 2 15.50 20.72 7.21
CA PHE A 2 14.23 21.42 7.52
C PHE A 2 13.77 22.34 6.38
N ALA A 3 14.67 23.16 5.83
CA ALA A 3 14.35 24.10 4.74
C ALA A 3 13.59 23.47 3.56
N VAL A 4 13.99 22.29 3.09
CA VAL A 4 13.35 21.63 1.92
C VAL A 4 11.97 21.06 2.24
N MET A 5 11.56 21.09 3.51
CA MET A 5 10.27 20.61 4.00
C MET A 5 9.31 21.75 4.34
N LYS A 6 9.66 23.02 4.07
CA LYS A 6 8.89 24.22 4.45
C LYS A 6 7.40 24.14 4.05
N ASP A 7 7.10 23.58 2.88
CA ASP A 7 5.72 23.49 2.36
C ASP A 7 5.00 22.18 2.74
N THR A 8 5.54 21.42 3.69
CA THR A 8 4.91 20.17 4.14
C THR A 8 4.11 20.39 5.42
N ASN A 9 3.04 19.60 5.61
CA ASN A 9 2.25 19.62 6.86
C ASN A 9 3.07 19.29 8.11
N TYR A 10 4.29 18.77 7.98
CA TYR A 10 5.18 18.53 9.12
C TYR A 10 5.87 19.80 9.61
N ALA A 11 6.22 20.73 8.71
CA ALA A 11 6.98 21.93 9.07
C ALA A 11 6.21 22.93 9.92
N VAL A 12 4.89 22.76 10.03
CA VAL A 12 4.00 23.56 10.90
C VAL A 12 3.69 22.88 12.23
N LYS A 13 4.06 21.59 12.42
CA LYS A 13 3.78 20.86 13.65
C LYS A 13 4.79 21.25 14.73
N GLN A 14 4.28 21.68 15.89
CA GLN A 14 5.12 22.11 17.00
C GLN A 14 6.10 21.03 17.46
N THR A 15 5.63 19.80 17.68
CA THR A 15 6.46 18.63 18.05
C THR A 15 7.58 18.38 17.04
N PHE A 16 7.32 18.59 15.74
CA PHE A 16 8.32 18.41 14.68
C PHE A 16 9.42 19.48 14.75
N ILE A 17 9.02 20.75 14.92
CA ILE A 17 9.94 21.89 15.05
C ILE A 17 10.81 21.74 16.29
N GLU A 18 10.21 21.41 17.44
CA GLU A 18 10.92 21.26 18.72
C GLU A 18 11.96 20.14 18.69
N ASN A 19 11.58 18.97 18.17
CA ASN A 19 12.50 17.85 18.02
C ASN A 19 13.64 18.17 17.05
N PHE A 20 13.32 18.77 15.90
CA PHE A 20 14.33 19.20 14.93
C PHE A 20 15.31 20.19 15.57
N PHE A 21 14.80 21.24 16.21
CA PHE A 21 15.63 22.31 16.77
C PHE A 21 16.49 21.78 17.92
N THR A 22 15.95 20.87 18.72
CA THR A 22 16.71 20.19 19.79
C THR A 22 17.89 19.40 19.25
N ASP A 23 17.70 18.61 18.21
CA ASP A 23 18.80 17.83 17.61
C ASP A 23 19.76 18.70 16.81
N TRP A 24 19.26 19.74 16.15
CA TRP A 24 20.10 20.68 15.41
C TRP A 24 21.02 21.48 16.34
N ARG A 25 20.54 21.92 17.51
CA ARG A 25 21.37 22.58 18.55
C ARG A 25 22.52 21.71 19.02
N LYS A 26 22.36 20.38 19.07
CA LYS A 26 23.46 19.46 19.42
C LYS A 26 24.58 19.49 18.39
N ILE A 27 24.23 19.63 17.11
CA ILE A 27 25.21 19.75 16.01
C ILE A 27 25.88 21.12 16.03
N LEU A 28 25.10 22.19 16.22
CA LEU A 28 25.62 23.55 16.26
C LEU A 28 26.56 23.79 17.46
N GLY A 29 26.36 23.05 18.54
CA GLY A 29 27.11 23.19 19.79
C GLY A 29 26.53 24.25 20.73
N LYS A 30 26.96 24.19 22.00
CA LYS A 30 26.39 25.01 23.10
C LYS A 30 26.54 26.52 22.88
N ASN A 31 27.63 26.95 22.23
CA ASN A 31 28.00 28.36 22.10
C ASN A 31 27.53 29.01 20.79
N HIS A 32 26.72 28.32 19.98
CA HIS A 32 26.27 28.86 18.71
C HIS A 32 25.30 30.05 18.89
N ILE A 33 25.32 31.01 17.95
CA ILE A 33 24.46 32.22 17.97
C ILE A 33 22.97 31.91 17.82
N ILE A 34 22.63 30.78 17.22
CA ILE A 34 21.26 30.35 16.97
C ILE A 34 20.66 29.80 18.26
N LYS A 35 19.80 30.58 18.92
CA LYS A 35 19.16 30.21 20.19
C LYS A 35 17.66 29.95 20.09
N LYS A 36 16.96 30.60 19.15
CA LYS A 36 15.52 30.52 18.94
C LYS A 36 15.24 30.10 17.50
N PHE A 37 14.30 29.18 17.31
CA PHE A 37 13.95 28.68 15.99
C PHE A 37 13.22 29.75 15.16
N GLU A 38 12.38 30.55 15.83
CA GLU A 38 11.53 31.57 15.22
C GLU A 38 12.33 32.71 14.58
N LEU A 39 13.60 32.85 14.98
CA LEU A 39 14.54 33.83 14.41
C LEU A 39 15.32 33.29 13.20
N CYS A 40 15.12 32.02 12.81
CA CYS A 40 15.80 31.39 11.70
C CYS A 40 14.99 31.54 10.40
N ASP A 41 15.53 32.26 9.42
CA ASP A 41 14.96 32.27 8.07
C ASP A 41 15.60 31.19 7.18
N PHE A 42 14.80 30.19 6.81
CA PHE A 42 15.20 29.11 5.91
C PHE A 42 14.86 29.38 4.43
N THR A 43 14.24 30.52 4.12
CA THR A 43 13.75 30.87 2.79
C THR A 43 14.85 30.86 1.72
N PRO A 44 16.05 31.42 1.93
CA PRO A 44 17.10 31.39 0.91
C PRO A 44 17.51 29.96 0.51
N ILE A 45 17.60 29.04 1.47
CA ILE A 45 17.93 27.62 1.23
C ILE A 45 16.76 26.93 0.51
N TYR A 46 15.52 27.26 0.88
CA TYR A 46 14.34 26.71 0.25
C TYR A 46 14.22 27.11 -1.23
N GLU A 47 14.41 28.39 -1.53
CA GLU A 47 14.38 28.90 -2.91
C GLU A 47 15.51 28.32 -3.76
N TRP A 48 16.71 28.18 -3.20
CA TRP A 48 17.79 27.45 -3.86
C TRP A 48 17.39 26.02 -4.21
N HIS A 49 16.75 25.29 -3.28
CA HIS A 49 16.27 23.94 -3.51
C HIS A 49 15.22 23.87 -4.63
N LEU A 50 14.29 24.83 -4.69
CA LEU A 50 13.31 24.94 -5.77
C LEU A 50 13.97 25.17 -7.13
N ARG A 51 14.97 26.06 -7.20
CA ARG A 51 15.74 26.28 -8.44
C ARG A 51 16.46 25.02 -8.91
N GLU A 52 17.10 24.28 -8.00
CA GLU A 52 17.77 23.01 -8.33
C GLU A 52 16.77 21.93 -8.79
N LYS A 53 15.57 21.90 -8.22
CA LYS A 53 14.49 21.00 -8.65
C LYS A 53 14.00 21.35 -10.06
N GLU A 54 13.85 22.62 -10.39
CA GLU A 54 13.46 23.06 -11.73
C GLU A 54 14.56 22.79 -12.77
N LYS A 55 15.83 23.04 -12.45
CA LYS A 55 16.96 22.64 -13.32
C LYS A 55 16.93 21.14 -13.66
N LYS A 56 16.71 20.28 -12.65
CA LYS A 56 16.58 18.82 -12.86
C LYS A 56 15.38 18.43 -13.71
N LYS A 57 14.28 19.19 -13.66
CA LYS A 57 13.13 18.97 -14.54
C LYS A 57 13.45 19.36 -15.98
N GLN A 58 14.17 20.46 -16.18
CA GLN A 58 14.59 20.99 -17.49
C GLN A 58 15.67 20.16 -18.19
N MET A 59 16.42 19.31 -17.46
CA MET A 59 17.37 18.37 -18.07
C MET A 59 16.72 17.53 -19.17
N THR A 60 17.48 17.29 -20.24
CA THR A 60 17.02 16.52 -21.40
C THR A 60 16.79 15.04 -21.05
N THR A 61 16.06 14.33 -21.90
CA THR A 61 15.82 12.89 -21.71
C THR A 61 17.14 12.12 -21.79
N GLU A 62 18.02 12.54 -22.67
CA GLU A 62 19.35 11.98 -22.91
C GLU A 62 20.26 12.16 -21.70
N GLU A 63 20.35 13.37 -21.14
CA GLU A 63 21.12 13.65 -19.92
C GLU A 63 20.61 12.84 -18.72
N LYS A 64 19.28 12.80 -18.54
CA LYS A 64 18.65 12.00 -17.48
C LYS A 64 18.94 10.51 -17.64
N LYS A 65 19.01 10.01 -18.89
CA LYS A 65 19.34 8.62 -19.19
C LYS A 65 20.81 8.32 -18.88
N ALA A 66 21.74 9.15 -19.37
CA ALA A 66 23.17 9.00 -19.11
C ALA A 66 23.50 8.99 -17.61
N LEU A 67 22.92 9.90 -16.84
CA LEU A 67 23.13 9.96 -15.37
C LEU A 67 22.59 8.71 -14.66
N ARG A 68 21.49 8.12 -15.15
CA ARG A 68 20.93 6.88 -14.60
C ARG A 68 21.79 5.67 -14.93
N GLU A 69 22.30 5.59 -16.15
CA GLU A 69 23.17 4.49 -16.60
C GLU A 69 24.50 4.49 -15.85
N GLU A 70 25.12 5.67 -15.69
CA GLU A 70 26.35 5.81 -14.91
C GLU A 70 26.14 5.39 -13.45
N LYS A 71 25.06 5.84 -12.84
CA LYS A 71 24.69 5.43 -11.48
C LYS A 71 24.44 3.92 -11.38
N LEU A 72 23.78 3.32 -12.37
CA LEU A 72 23.50 1.89 -12.38
C LEU A 72 24.79 1.07 -12.47
N LYS A 73 25.75 1.47 -13.32
CA LYS A 73 27.07 0.83 -13.42
C LYS A 73 27.82 0.86 -12.09
N GLN A 74 27.82 2.00 -11.40
CA GLN A 74 28.46 2.14 -10.10
C GLN A 74 27.81 1.27 -9.02
N GLU A 75 26.49 1.10 -9.09
CA GLU A 75 25.70 0.34 -8.12
C GLU A 75 25.60 -1.15 -8.42
N GLU A 76 25.90 -1.58 -9.65
CA GLU A 76 25.71 -2.96 -10.13
C GLU A 76 26.39 -4.00 -9.24
N LYS A 77 27.59 -3.70 -8.73
CA LYS A 77 28.33 -4.57 -7.81
C LYS A 77 27.62 -4.82 -6.47
N TYR A 78 26.69 -3.96 -6.07
CA TYR A 78 25.93 -4.09 -4.81
C TYR A 78 24.53 -4.68 -5.01
N MET A 79 24.11 -4.88 -6.27
CA MET A 79 22.76 -5.35 -6.60
C MET A 79 22.58 -6.86 -6.46
N TRP A 80 23.66 -7.60 -6.26
CA TRP A 80 23.69 -9.06 -6.32
C TRP A 80 24.42 -9.64 -5.13
N ALA A 81 23.92 -10.79 -4.66
CA ALA A 81 24.58 -11.67 -3.70
C ALA A 81 24.60 -13.09 -4.27
N VAL A 82 25.55 -13.91 -3.83
CA VAL A 82 25.55 -15.34 -4.16
C VAL A 82 25.13 -16.11 -2.93
N VAL A 83 24.03 -16.87 -3.04
CA VAL A 83 23.47 -17.68 -1.96
C VAL A 83 23.33 -19.10 -2.50
N ASP A 84 23.98 -20.06 -1.85
CA ASP A 84 24.00 -21.47 -2.25
C ASP A 84 24.35 -21.70 -3.74
N GLY A 85 25.31 -20.90 -4.25
CA GLY A 85 25.77 -20.95 -5.64
C GLY A 85 24.88 -20.22 -6.64
N VAL A 86 23.73 -19.67 -6.20
CA VAL A 86 22.80 -18.93 -7.06
C VAL A 86 23.00 -17.43 -6.91
N LYS A 87 23.07 -16.72 -8.03
CA LYS A 87 23.15 -15.26 -8.07
C LYS A 87 21.75 -14.66 -7.84
N GLU A 88 21.55 -14.09 -6.66
CA GLU A 88 20.29 -13.55 -6.19
C GLU A 88 20.35 -12.01 -6.10
N LYS A 89 19.25 -11.34 -6.43
CA LYS A 89 19.18 -9.88 -6.39
C LYS A 89 19.02 -9.40 -4.94
N VAL A 90 19.74 -8.34 -4.56
CA VAL A 90 19.59 -7.67 -3.26
C VAL A 90 18.46 -6.64 -3.33
N GLY A 91 17.58 -6.63 -2.33
CA GLY A 91 16.41 -5.75 -2.29
C GLY A 91 16.77 -4.31 -1.96
N ASN A 92 17.32 -4.09 -0.76
CA ASN A 92 17.58 -2.76 -0.20
C ASN A 92 19.06 -2.57 0.17
N PHE A 93 19.94 -2.69 -0.83
CA PHE A 93 21.38 -2.49 -0.67
C PHE A 93 21.78 -1.03 -0.37
N ARG A 94 20.89 -0.06 -0.64
CA ARG A 94 21.14 1.36 -0.31
C ARG A 94 20.73 1.62 1.13
N VAL A 95 21.70 1.99 1.95
CA VAL A 95 21.45 2.47 3.32
C VAL A 95 20.62 3.77 3.26
N GLU A 96 19.62 3.88 4.15
CA GLU A 96 18.75 5.07 4.21
C GLU A 96 19.59 6.35 4.37
N PRO A 97 19.38 7.39 3.54
CA PRO A 97 20.09 8.65 3.69
C PRO A 97 19.68 9.36 4.99
N PRO A 98 20.54 10.23 5.55
CA PRO A 98 20.18 11.01 6.72
C PRO A 98 19.03 11.97 6.40
N GLY A 99 18.19 12.27 7.39
CA GLY A 99 16.97 13.03 7.19
C GLY A 99 16.28 13.40 8.51
N LEU A 100 15.12 14.03 8.42
CA LEU A 100 14.26 14.23 9.59
C LEU A 100 13.23 13.11 9.65
N PHE A 101 13.02 12.54 10.83
CA PHE A 101 12.08 11.45 11.02
C PHE A 101 10.64 11.94 10.84
N ARG A 102 9.91 11.28 9.93
CA ARG A 102 8.51 11.59 9.61
C ARG A 102 7.65 10.40 10.03
N GLY A 103 7.45 10.27 11.34
CA GLY A 103 6.54 9.27 11.88
C GLY A 103 5.10 9.52 11.42
N CYS A 104 4.33 8.44 11.25
CA CYS A 104 2.91 8.52 10.89
C CYS A 104 2.07 9.07 12.06
N GLY A 105 1.00 9.81 11.76
CA GLY A 105 0.11 10.40 12.77
C GLY A 105 0.79 11.45 13.65
N GLU A 106 0.40 11.51 14.93
CA GLU A 106 1.00 12.36 15.96
C GLU A 106 2.18 11.69 16.67
N HIS A 107 3.14 11.18 15.88
CA HIS A 107 4.29 10.48 16.42
C HIS A 107 5.19 11.40 17.27
N PRO A 108 5.49 11.06 18.54
CA PRO A 108 6.19 11.96 19.47
C PRO A 108 7.64 12.29 19.04
N LYS A 109 8.31 11.36 18.36
CA LYS A 109 9.68 11.54 17.83
C LYS A 109 9.76 12.26 16.46
N MET A 110 8.65 12.67 15.84
CA MET A 110 8.69 13.32 14.52
C MET A 110 9.60 14.56 14.55
N GLY A 111 10.36 14.82 13.48
CA GLY A 111 11.31 15.94 13.41
C GLY A 111 12.71 15.62 13.95
N LYS A 112 12.88 14.55 14.73
CA LYS A 112 14.21 14.12 15.19
C LYS A 112 15.14 13.79 14.02
N LEU A 113 16.43 14.01 14.22
CA LEU A 113 17.44 13.78 13.19
C LEU A 113 17.74 12.27 13.05
N LYS A 114 17.45 11.72 11.87
CA LYS A 114 18.06 10.48 11.40
C LYS A 114 19.49 10.78 10.95
N ARG A 115 20.47 10.49 11.80
CA ARG A 115 21.89 10.67 11.46
C ARG A 115 22.31 9.74 10.32
N ARG A 116 23.45 10.06 9.70
CA ARG A 116 24.08 9.18 8.71
C ARG A 116 24.58 7.92 9.42
N ILE A 117 24.27 6.77 8.83
CA ILE A 117 24.82 5.47 9.21
C ILE A 117 26.25 5.39 8.65
N GLN A 118 27.19 5.03 9.52
CA GLN A 118 28.59 4.84 9.17
C GLN A 118 28.93 3.36 9.04
N PRO A 119 30.06 2.98 8.42
CA PRO A 119 30.50 1.58 8.37
C PRO A 119 30.59 0.93 9.75
N SER A 120 31.04 1.68 10.75
CA SER A 120 31.11 1.27 12.16
C SER A 120 29.75 1.06 12.85
N ASP A 121 28.63 1.36 12.18
CA ASP A 121 27.29 1.01 12.64
C ASP A 121 26.76 -0.29 12.02
N ILE A 122 27.40 -0.79 10.95
CA ILE A 122 26.89 -1.87 10.09
C ILE A 122 27.55 -3.19 10.45
N THR A 123 26.73 -4.18 10.77
CA THR A 123 27.14 -5.58 10.89
C THR A 123 26.85 -6.31 9.59
N ILE A 124 27.86 -6.97 9.03
CA ILE A 124 27.75 -7.80 7.83
C ILE A 124 27.52 -9.25 8.24
N ASN A 125 26.67 -9.98 7.52
CA ASN A 125 26.55 -11.43 7.62
C ASN A 125 26.86 -12.09 6.29
N ILE A 126 27.77 -13.05 6.31
CA ILE A 126 28.29 -13.69 5.11
C ILE A 126 28.71 -15.13 5.41
N GLY A 127 28.75 -15.99 4.41
CA GLY A 127 29.20 -17.38 4.58
C GLY A 127 30.63 -17.47 5.15
N LYS A 128 30.88 -18.48 5.99
CA LYS A 128 32.22 -18.73 6.54
C LYS A 128 33.18 -19.04 5.38
N GLY A 129 34.29 -18.30 5.29
CA GLY A 129 35.28 -18.45 4.22
C GLY A 129 34.96 -17.72 2.92
N ALA A 130 33.78 -17.09 2.81
CA ALA A 130 33.49 -16.20 1.69
C ALA A 130 34.27 -14.87 1.82
N PRO A 131 34.63 -14.22 0.69
CA PRO A 131 35.35 -12.95 0.72
C PRO A 131 34.48 -11.87 1.36
N VAL A 132 34.94 -11.31 2.47
CA VAL A 132 34.25 -10.23 3.19
C VAL A 132 34.24 -8.98 2.30
N PRO A 133 33.09 -8.29 2.12
CA PRO A 133 33.02 -7.07 1.34
C PRO A 133 33.94 -5.99 1.91
N GLU A 134 34.72 -5.34 1.05
CA GLU A 134 35.57 -4.22 1.46
C GLU A 134 34.74 -3.02 1.91
N CYS A 135 35.22 -2.30 2.93
CA CYS A 135 34.58 -1.05 3.34
C CYS A 135 34.79 0.01 2.24
N PRO A 136 33.72 0.64 1.73
CA PRO A 136 33.84 1.61 0.65
C PRO A 136 34.44 2.95 1.10
N ILE A 137 34.62 3.18 2.41
CA ILE A 137 35.17 4.42 2.96
C ILE A 137 36.60 4.15 3.44
N PRO A 138 37.62 4.78 2.85
CA PRO A 138 39.01 4.60 3.26
C PRO A 138 39.23 4.90 4.74
N GLY A 139 39.90 3.99 5.44
CA GLY A 139 40.21 4.12 6.88
C GLY A 139 39.09 3.69 7.84
N GLU A 140 37.91 3.34 7.33
CA GLU A 140 36.79 2.83 8.13
C GLU A 140 36.72 1.30 8.05
N CYS A 141 36.10 0.69 9.07
CA CYS A 141 35.82 -0.74 9.12
C CYS A 141 34.35 -1.01 9.44
N TRP A 142 33.88 -2.21 9.06
CA TRP A 142 32.57 -2.68 9.50
C TRP A 142 32.54 -2.84 11.01
N LYS A 143 31.36 -2.63 11.62
CA LYS A 143 31.15 -2.85 13.05
C LYS A 143 31.53 -4.27 13.47
N GLU A 144 31.06 -5.24 12.70
CA GLU A 144 31.22 -6.66 12.97
C GLU A 144 30.95 -7.47 11.69
N VAL A 145 31.61 -8.62 11.54
CA VAL A 145 31.32 -9.61 10.50
C VAL A 145 30.86 -10.90 11.18
N LYS A 146 29.67 -11.37 10.82
CA LYS A 146 29.04 -12.59 11.32
C LYS A 146 28.93 -13.64 10.22
N HIS A 147 28.78 -14.89 10.67
CA HIS A 147 28.60 -16.07 9.83
C HIS A 147 27.41 -16.89 10.34
N ASP A 148 26.26 -16.24 10.53
CA ASP A 148 25.03 -16.85 11.01
C ASP A 148 24.21 -17.37 9.82
N ASN A 149 24.13 -18.70 9.72
CA ASN A 149 23.37 -19.41 8.68
C ASN A 149 21.92 -19.70 9.08
N THR A 150 21.46 -19.22 10.25
CA THR A 150 20.07 -19.35 10.72
C THR A 150 19.18 -18.18 10.32
N VAL A 151 19.77 -17.13 9.72
CA VAL A 151 19.11 -15.88 9.35
C VAL A 151 19.20 -15.60 7.86
N THR A 152 18.35 -14.70 7.35
CA THR A 152 18.28 -14.37 5.91
C THR A 152 18.73 -12.96 5.56
N TRP A 153 19.15 -12.15 6.55
CA TRP A 153 19.67 -10.80 6.31
C TRP A 153 21.15 -10.83 5.94
N LEU A 154 21.55 -9.92 5.05
CA LEU A 154 22.93 -9.77 4.57
C LEU A 154 23.72 -8.75 5.39
N ALA A 155 23.04 -7.73 5.89
CA ALA A 155 23.60 -6.74 6.78
C ALA A 155 22.50 -6.16 7.68
N PHE A 156 22.88 -5.64 8.84
CA PHE A 156 21.96 -4.86 9.66
C PHE A 156 22.66 -3.73 10.41
N TRP A 157 21.88 -2.77 10.87
CA TRP A 157 22.31 -1.68 11.73
C TRP A 157 21.17 -1.24 12.65
N ASN A 158 21.49 -0.54 13.73
CA ASN A 158 20.48 0.03 14.63
C ASN A 158 19.79 1.25 13.99
N ASP A 159 18.48 1.41 14.20
CA ASP A 159 17.76 2.60 13.75
C ASP A 159 18.23 3.85 14.55
N PRO A 160 18.59 4.96 13.89
CA PRO A 160 19.03 6.18 14.56
C PRO A 160 18.04 6.82 15.54
N ILE A 161 16.75 6.62 15.32
CA ILE A 161 15.64 7.20 16.09
C ILE A 161 15.23 6.29 17.23
N SER A 162 15.26 4.98 16.99
CA SER A 162 14.86 3.95 17.96
C SER A 162 15.95 2.89 18.06
N LYS A 163 16.86 3.06 19.01
CA LYS A 163 18.08 2.21 19.12
C LYS A 163 17.78 0.72 19.34
N LYS A 164 16.61 0.38 19.89
CA LYS A 164 16.16 -1.00 20.07
C LYS A 164 15.79 -1.67 18.73
N ASP A 165 15.41 -0.87 17.74
CA ASP A 165 15.00 -1.36 16.45
C ASP A 165 16.20 -1.55 15.52
N PHE A 166 16.11 -2.61 14.71
CA PHE A 166 17.12 -2.94 13.72
C PHE A 166 16.58 -2.72 12.31
N LYS A 167 17.47 -2.27 11.42
CA LYS A 167 17.24 -2.18 9.99
C LYS A 167 18.11 -3.23 9.31
N TYR A 168 17.55 -3.91 8.33
CA TYR A 168 18.18 -5.05 7.67
C TYR A 168 18.25 -4.84 6.16
N ALA A 169 19.34 -5.27 5.55
CA ALA A 169 19.43 -5.48 4.11
C ALA A 169 19.09 -6.94 3.80
N PHE A 170 18.07 -7.16 2.97
CA PHE A 170 17.61 -8.49 2.55
C PHE A 170 17.78 -8.69 1.04
N LEU A 171 17.70 -9.95 0.62
CA LEU A 171 17.44 -10.30 -0.77
C LEU A 171 16.11 -9.70 -1.25
N ALA A 172 16.01 -9.49 -2.57
CA ALA A 172 14.82 -8.97 -3.22
C ALA A 172 13.65 -9.97 -3.09
N ALA A 173 12.43 -9.46 -3.24
CA ALA A 173 11.21 -10.29 -3.18
C ALA A 173 11.19 -11.39 -4.27
N SER A 174 11.92 -11.22 -5.36
CA SER A 174 12.05 -12.20 -6.43
C SER A 174 13.03 -13.34 -6.10
N SER A 175 13.73 -13.29 -4.97
CA SER A 175 14.69 -14.34 -4.59
C SER A 175 13.99 -15.63 -4.17
N SER A 176 14.67 -16.75 -4.37
CA SER A 176 14.20 -18.08 -3.98
C SER A 176 13.76 -18.15 -2.51
N LEU A 177 14.60 -17.67 -1.58
CA LEU A 177 14.29 -17.68 -0.14
C LEU A 177 13.02 -16.89 0.20
N LYS A 178 12.86 -15.68 -0.35
CA LYS A 178 11.65 -14.88 -0.11
C LYS A 178 10.41 -15.50 -0.75
N GLY A 179 10.54 -16.03 -1.97
CA GLY A 179 9.45 -16.72 -2.66
C GLY A 179 8.97 -17.98 -1.92
N GLN A 180 9.89 -18.77 -1.37
CA GLN A 180 9.55 -19.97 -0.60
C GLN A 180 8.84 -19.62 0.71
N SER A 181 9.32 -18.61 1.46
CA SER A 181 8.62 -18.13 2.66
C SER A 181 7.22 -17.59 2.34
N ASP A 182 7.07 -16.83 1.24
CA ASP A 182 5.74 -16.34 0.82
C ASP A 182 4.82 -17.48 0.39
N LYS A 183 5.33 -18.51 -0.30
CA LYS A 183 4.57 -19.72 -0.64
C LYS A 183 4.08 -20.42 0.63
N GLU A 184 4.94 -20.64 1.62
CA GLU A 184 4.60 -21.28 2.89
C GLU A 184 3.55 -20.49 3.67
N LYS A 185 3.65 -19.15 3.66
CA LYS A 185 2.63 -18.25 4.24
C LYS A 185 1.24 -18.54 3.65
N TYR A 186 1.12 -18.65 2.33
CA TYR A 186 -0.17 -18.96 1.70
C TYR A 186 -0.59 -20.42 1.90
N GLU A 187 0.34 -21.38 2.00
CA GLU A 187 0.00 -22.76 2.34
C GLU A 187 -0.59 -22.88 3.76
N LYS A 188 -0.06 -22.14 4.74
CA LYS A 188 -0.67 -22.06 6.08
C LYS A 188 -2.09 -21.48 6.02
N SER A 189 -2.27 -20.42 5.24
CA SER A 189 -3.59 -19.84 5.00
C SER A 189 -4.57 -20.82 4.34
N ARG A 190 -4.10 -21.68 3.43
CA ARG A 190 -4.93 -22.72 2.80
C ARG A 190 -5.30 -23.81 3.80
N LYS A 191 -4.37 -24.25 4.66
CA LYS A 191 -4.68 -25.20 5.75
C LYS A 191 -5.72 -24.64 6.71
N LEU A 192 -5.67 -23.35 7.04
CA LEU A 192 -6.67 -22.72 7.89
C LEU A 192 -8.10 -22.89 7.33
N LYS A 193 -8.28 -22.93 6.00
CA LYS A 193 -9.58 -23.18 5.37
C LYS A 193 -10.24 -24.47 5.87
N ASP A 194 -9.46 -25.51 6.12
CA ASP A 194 -9.97 -26.83 6.53
C ASP A 194 -10.28 -26.87 8.05
N HIS A 195 -9.67 -25.98 8.84
CA HIS A 195 -9.84 -25.90 10.29
C HIS A 195 -10.78 -24.76 10.74
N ILE A 196 -11.11 -23.81 9.85
CA ILE A 196 -11.77 -22.56 10.22
C ILE A 196 -13.11 -22.80 10.91
N GLN A 197 -13.92 -23.76 10.43
CA GLN A 197 -15.24 -23.99 11.02
C GLN A 197 -15.13 -24.53 12.47
N THR A 198 -14.20 -25.45 12.72
CA THR A 198 -13.93 -25.95 14.07
C THR A 198 -13.46 -24.83 15.00
N ILE A 199 -12.58 -23.95 14.51
CA ILE A 199 -12.12 -22.79 15.30
C ILE A 199 -13.30 -21.86 15.63
N ARG A 200 -14.19 -21.62 14.65
CA ARG A 200 -15.40 -20.81 14.83
C ARG A 200 -16.33 -21.41 15.87
N ASP A 201 -16.60 -22.70 15.78
CA ASP A 201 -17.44 -23.40 16.75
C ASP A 201 -16.83 -23.36 18.17
N ASN A 202 -15.49 -23.42 18.28
CA ASN A 202 -14.79 -23.35 19.56
C ASN A 202 -14.90 -21.97 20.20
N TYR A 203 -14.54 -20.89 19.48
CA TYR A 203 -14.62 -19.55 20.07
C TYR A 203 -16.08 -19.16 20.38
N THR A 204 -17.05 -19.60 19.57
CA THR A 204 -18.47 -19.26 19.80
C THR A 204 -19.00 -19.90 21.08
N LYS A 205 -18.59 -21.16 21.37
CA LYS A 205 -18.90 -21.80 22.66
C LYS A 205 -18.26 -21.06 23.83
N ASP A 206 -17.05 -20.55 23.63
CA ASP A 206 -16.28 -19.90 24.69
C ASP A 206 -16.73 -18.46 24.99
N PHE A 207 -17.63 -17.84 24.21
CA PHE A 207 -18.19 -16.52 24.54
C PHE A 207 -18.88 -16.47 25.90
N ILE A 208 -19.48 -17.58 26.33
CA ILE A 208 -20.18 -17.72 27.62
C ILE A 208 -19.37 -18.48 28.67
N SER A 209 -18.09 -18.71 28.43
CA SER A 209 -17.23 -19.45 29.36
C SER A 209 -17.14 -18.76 30.72
N LYS A 210 -17.06 -19.55 31.80
CA LYS A 210 -16.84 -19.02 33.15
C LYS A 210 -15.40 -18.48 33.33
N ASP A 211 -14.48 -18.96 32.50
CA ASP A 211 -13.09 -18.50 32.48
C ASP A 211 -12.98 -17.20 31.67
N VAL A 212 -12.61 -16.11 32.35
CA VAL A 212 -12.44 -14.80 31.74
C VAL A 212 -11.37 -14.81 30.64
N THR A 213 -10.29 -15.57 30.83
CA THR A 213 -9.19 -15.65 29.86
C THR A 213 -9.69 -16.29 28.57
N LYS A 214 -10.41 -17.41 28.67
CA LYS A 214 -11.03 -18.06 27.50
C LYS A 214 -12.02 -17.15 26.78
N ARG A 215 -12.87 -16.43 27.52
CA ARG A 215 -13.78 -15.45 26.92
C ARG A 215 -13.04 -14.34 26.17
N GLN A 216 -11.97 -13.79 26.74
CA GLN A 216 -11.18 -12.74 26.08
C GLN A 216 -10.49 -13.27 24.82
N ILE A 217 -9.88 -14.46 24.88
CA ILE A 217 -9.28 -15.14 23.71
C ILE A 217 -10.34 -15.37 22.63
N ALA A 218 -11.52 -15.88 22.99
CA ALA A 218 -12.60 -16.16 22.06
C ALA A 218 -13.10 -14.88 21.36
N VAL A 219 -13.37 -13.82 22.12
CA VAL A 219 -13.81 -12.53 21.56
C VAL A 219 -12.72 -11.91 20.70
N ALA A 220 -11.45 -11.92 21.11
CA ALA A 220 -10.37 -11.39 20.29
C ALA A 220 -10.18 -12.18 18.99
N THR A 221 -10.25 -13.51 19.05
CA THR A 221 -10.20 -14.39 17.87
C THR A 221 -11.35 -14.10 16.91
N TYR A 222 -12.57 -13.92 17.43
CA TYR A 222 -13.74 -13.52 16.65
C TYR A 222 -13.52 -12.18 15.93
N LEU A 223 -13.02 -11.15 16.63
CA LEU A 223 -12.77 -9.84 16.02
C LEU A 223 -11.69 -9.92 14.93
N ILE A 224 -10.66 -10.74 15.10
CA ILE A 224 -9.63 -10.99 14.08
C ILE A 224 -10.20 -11.75 12.88
N ASP A 225 -11.01 -12.79 13.10
CA ASP A 225 -11.65 -13.57 12.02
C ASP A 225 -12.68 -12.75 11.25
N LYS A 226 -13.59 -12.05 11.94
CA LYS A 226 -14.73 -11.39 11.28
C LYS A 226 -14.44 -9.99 10.79
N LEU A 227 -13.59 -9.24 11.51
CA LEU A 227 -13.29 -7.84 11.17
C LEU A 227 -11.87 -7.66 10.60
N ALA A 228 -11.12 -8.75 10.42
CA ALA A 228 -9.75 -8.76 9.90
C ALA A 228 -8.81 -7.78 10.63
N LEU A 229 -9.04 -7.59 11.94
CA LEU A 229 -8.17 -6.78 12.79
C LEU A 229 -6.77 -7.38 12.85
N ARG A 230 -5.76 -6.52 13.00
CA ARG A 230 -4.40 -6.97 13.33
C ARG A 230 -4.35 -7.36 14.80
N ALA A 231 -3.52 -8.34 15.15
CA ALA A 231 -3.32 -8.76 16.53
C ALA A 231 -2.95 -7.58 17.44
N GLY A 232 -1.96 -6.78 17.03
CA GLY A 232 -1.50 -5.59 17.77
C GLY A 232 -0.59 -5.96 18.92
N ASN A 233 0.69 -5.64 18.81
CA ASN A 233 1.65 -5.85 19.90
C ASN A 233 1.67 -4.62 20.82
N GLU A 234 1.98 -4.83 22.09
CA GLU A 234 2.25 -3.73 23.01
C GLU A 234 3.38 -2.85 22.48
N LYS A 235 3.20 -1.54 22.65
CA LYS A 235 4.15 -0.54 22.17
C LYS A 235 4.90 0.09 23.33
N ASP A 236 6.17 0.39 23.10
CA ASP A 236 6.96 1.23 24.01
C ASP A 236 6.44 2.69 24.01
N ASN A 237 6.62 3.40 25.13
CA ASN A 237 6.24 4.81 25.37
C ASN A 237 6.78 5.85 24.34
N GLY A 238 7.53 5.42 23.32
CA GLY A 238 8.15 6.26 22.30
C GLY A 238 7.56 6.14 20.89
N GLU A 239 6.49 5.38 20.70
CA GLU A 239 5.81 5.16 19.42
C GLU A 239 4.48 5.93 19.30
N ALA A 240 3.93 6.00 18.09
CA ALA A 240 2.56 6.50 17.91
C ALA A 240 1.54 5.47 18.45
N ASP A 241 0.49 5.96 19.11
CA ASP A 241 -0.61 5.14 19.64
C ASP A 241 -1.43 4.57 18.47
N THR A 242 -1.07 3.36 18.03
CA THR A 242 -1.82 2.63 17.00
C THR A 242 -2.14 1.25 17.57
N GLY A 243 -3.36 1.08 18.10
CA GLY A 243 -3.81 -0.18 18.66
C GLY A 243 -4.05 -1.26 17.59
N GLY A 244 -3.95 -2.52 17.98
CA GLY A 244 -4.60 -3.67 17.34
C GLY A 244 -5.55 -4.37 18.31
N CYS A 245 -6.06 -5.53 17.91
CA CYS A 245 -7.10 -6.27 18.64
C CYS A 245 -6.74 -6.53 20.11
N CYS A 246 -5.58 -7.12 20.38
CA CYS A 246 -5.13 -7.45 21.74
C CYS A 246 -4.83 -6.21 22.58
N THR A 247 -4.54 -5.07 21.96
CA THR A 247 -4.21 -3.81 22.66
C THR A 247 -5.36 -2.81 22.63
N LEU A 248 -6.60 -3.25 22.33
CA LEU A 248 -7.77 -2.37 22.39
C LEU A 248 -7.93 -1.82 23.81
N LYS A 249 -8.16 -0.51 23.92
CA LYS A 249 -8.52 0.12 25.20
C LYS A 249 -10.03 0.24 25.29
N VAL A 250 -10.51 0.33 26.53
CA VAL A 250 -11.91 0.59 26.89
C VAL A 250 -12.50 1.74 26.07
N ASP A 251 -11.78 2.86 25.95
CA ASP A 251 -12.27 4.04 25.24
C ASP A 251 -12.47 3.82 23.73
N ASN A 252 -11.76 2.85 23.15
CA ASN A 252 -11.77 2.63 21.70
C ASN A 252 -12.92 1.74 21.22
N VAL A 253 -13.73 1.22 22.14
CA VAL A 253 -14.71 0.17 21.85
C VAL A 253 -16.04 0.50 22.51
N THR A 254 -17.06 0.76 21.70
CA THR A 254 -18.42 1.03 22.16
C THR A 254 -19.39 -0.01 21.60
N CYS A 255 -20.10 -0.73 22.48
CA CYS A 255 -21.20 -1.60 22.10
C CYS A 255 -22.51 -0.81 22.05
N ILE A 256 -23.21 -0.91 20.92
CA ILE A 256 -24.53 -0.33 20.70
C ILE A 256 -25.51 -1.50 20.64
N SER A 257 -26.37 -1.58 21.65
CA SER A 257 -27.35 -2.66 21.78
C SER A 257 -28.28 -2.74 20.56
N PRO A 258 -28.65 -3.95 20.09
CA PRO A 258 -28.29 -5.26 20.64
C PRO A 258 -27.00 -5.89 20.05
N ASN A 259 -26.56 -5.46 18.86
CA ASN A 259 -25.62 -6.24 18.04
C ASN A 259 -24.66 -5.38 17.20
N LYS A 260 -24.32 -4.17 17.66
CA LYS A 260 -23.45 -3.25 16.92
C LYS A 260 -22.20 -2.89 17.72
N LEU A 261 -21.06 -2.86 17.05
CA LEU A 261 -19.77 -2.48 17.61
C LEU A 261 -19.24 -1.25 16.87
N GLN A 262 -18.88 -0.22 17.62
CA GLN A 262 -18.18 0.95 17.12
C GLN A 262 -16.74 0.92 17.61
N LEU A 263 -15.80 1.00 16.67
CA LEU A 263 -14.37 1.11 16.92
C LEU A 263 -13.90 2.49 16.46
N ASP A 264 -13.32 3.27 17.36
CA ASP A 264 -12.98 4.69 17.11
C ASP A 264 -12.09 4.89 15.87
N PHE A 265 -11.23 3.92 15.57
CA PHE A 265 -10.30 3.99 14.43
C PHE A 265 -10.88 3.45 13.12
N MET A 266 -12.03 2.77 13.13
CA MET A 266 -12.67 2.27 11.89
C MET A 266 -13.61 3.31 11.29
N GLY A 267 -14.08 4.29 12.08
CA GLY A 267 -14.95 5.38 11.61
C GLY A 267 -16.37 4.95 11.21
N ASN A 268 -16.66 3.64 11.22
CA ASN A 268 -17.96 3.04 10.96
C ASN A 268 -18.34 2.03 12.07
N THR A 269 -19.64 1.80 12.22
CA THR A 269 -20.19 0.76 13.09
C THR A 269 -20.33 -0.55 12.33
N VAL A 270 -19.98 -1.67 12.96
CA VAL A 270 -20.08 -3.01 12.37
C VAL A 270 -21.07 -3.85 13.17
N GLU A 271 -21.82 -4.73 12.49
CA GLU A 271 -22.70 -5.68 13.16
C GLU A 271 -21.89 -6.88 13.66
N ILE A 272 -22.17 -7.31 14.90
CA ILE A 272 -21.51 -8.43 15.57
C ILE A 272 -22.53 -9.32 16.28
N GLU A 273 -22.11 -10.48 16.76
CA GLU A 273 -22.98 -11.36 17.54
C GLU A 273 -23.36 -10.73 18.89
N GLU A 274 -24.62 -10.89 19.32
CA GLU A 274 -25.13 -10.33 20.59
C GLU A 274 -24.33 -10.82 21.80
N LEU A 275 -23.89 -12.08 21.80
CA LEU A 275 -23.04 -12.65 22.84
C LEU A 275 -21.68 -11.95 22.92
N VAL A 276 -21.14 -11.49 21.79
CA VAL A 276 -19.88 -10.74 21.74
C VAL A 276 -20.07 -9.34 22.32
N CYS A 277 -21.16 -8.65 21.99
CA CYS A 277 -21.51 -7.37 22.64
C CYS A 277 -21.58 -7.53 24.16
N LYS A 278 -22.35 -8.51 24.65
CA LYS A 278 -22.50 -8.79 26.08
C LYS A 278 -21.16 -9.10 26.76
N ALA A 279 -20.28 -9.85 26.10
CA ALA A 279 -18.96 -10.15 26.63
C ALA A 279 -18.08 -8.89 26.71
N ILE A 280 -18.09 -8.04 25.69
CA ILE A 280 -17.35 -6.77 25.67
C ILE A 280 -17.85 -5.82 26.77
N GLU A 281 -19.16 -5.70 26.96
CA GLU A 281 -19.75 -4.92 28.07
C GLU A 281 -19.29 -5.45 29.45
N CYS A 282 -19.19 -6.77 29.60
CA CYS A 282 -18.64 -7.39 30.80
C CYS A 282 -17.15 -7.06 31.00
N PHE A 283 -16.36 -6.96 29.93
CA PHE A 283 -14.94 -6.59 30.00
C PHE A 283 -14.73 -5.10 30.32
N HIS A 284 -15.71 -4.26 29.98
CA HIS A 284 -15.77 -2.84 30.32
C HIS A 284 -16.03 -2.61 31.81
N ALA A 285 -16.85 -3.46 32.44
CA ALA A 285 -17.31 -3.27 33.81
C ALA A 285 -16.16 -3.09 34.80
N GLY A 286 -16.16 -1.95 35.51
CA GLY A 286 -15.16 -1.63 36.54
C GLY A 286 -13.81 -1.12 36.02
N LYS A 287 -13.63 -0.95 34.71
CA LYS A 287 -12.41 -0.39 34.12
C LYS A 287 -12.54 1.12 33.91
N LYS A 288 -11.41 1.83 34.07
CA LYS A 288 -11.31 3.27 33.80
C LYS A 288 -10.97 3.51 32.33
N ALA A 289 -11.20 4.75 31.88
CA ALA A 289 -10.71 5.22 30.60
C ALA A 289 -9.19 4.99 30.47
N GLY A 290 -8.77 4.56 29.28
CA GLY A 290 -7.39 4.21 28.94
C GLY A 290 -6.95 2.80 29.33
N ALA A 291 -7.75 2.04 30.10
CA ALA A 291 -7.42 0.67 30.49
C ALA A 291 -7.56 -0.32 29.32
N ALA A 292 -6.78 -1.41 29.35
CA ALA A 292 -6.87 -2.48 28.37
C ALA A 292 -8.24 -3.18 28.43
N LEU A 293 -8.89 -3.33 27.28
CA LEU A 293 -10.13 -4.10 27.15
C LEU A 293 -9.88 -5.57 27.46
N PHE A 294 -8.81 -6.14 26.92
CA PHE A 294 -8.34 -7.49 27.20
C PHE A 294 -7.14 -7.44 28.17
N ASP A 295 -7.40 -7.54 29.46
CA ASP A 295 -6.36 -7.46 30.52
C ASP A 295 -5.70 -8.81 30.84
N LYS A 296 -6.20 -9.92 30.27
CA LYS A 296 -5.65 -11.27 30.42
C LYS A 296 -5.11 -11.83 29.10
N LEU A 297 -4.97 -10.99 28.08
CA LEU A 297 -4.57 -11.38 26.73
C LEU A 297 -3.46 -10.48 26.22
N ASP A 298 -2.49 -11.10 25.56
CA ASP A 298 -1.52 -10.46 24.68
C ASP A 298 -1.41 -11.27 23.38
N THR A 299 -0.58 -10.81 22.45
CA THR A 299 -0.41 -11.52 21.18
C THR A 299 0.29 -12.86 21.33
N THR A 300 1.17 -13.01 22.31
CA THR A 300 1.91 -14.26 22.56
C THR A 300 0.97 -15.36 23.04
N THR A 301 0.10 -15.04 23.99
CA THR A 301 -0.92 -15.94 24.53
C THR A 301 -1.99 -16.28 23.49
N LEU A 302 -2.39 -15.31 22.67
CA LEU A 302 -3.30 -15.56 21.55
C LEU A 302 -2.68 -16.52 20.53
N ASP A 303 -1.47 -16.25 20.06
CA ASP A 303 -0.81 -17.08 19.04
C ASP A 303 -0.49 -18.48 19.57
N ALA A 304 -0.15 -18.63 20.86
CA ALA A 304 0.01 -19.94 21.48
C ALA A 304 -1.31 -20.75 21.44
N HIS A 305 -2.43 -20.14 21.81
CA HIS A 305 -3.74 -20.79 21.74
C HIS A 305 -4.12 -21.18 20.30
N LEU A 306 -3.87 -20.29 19.34
CA LEU A 306 -4.14 -20.56 17.93
C LEU A 306 -3.26 -21.70 17.39
N ASN A 307 -1.99 -21.75 17.79
CA ASN A 307 -1.07 -22.81 17.41
C ASN A 307 -1.51 -24.19 17.91
N ASP A 308 -2.15 -24.27 19.08
CA ASP A 308 -2.73 -25.51 19.61
C ASP A 308 -3.93 -25.99 18.77
N LEU A 309 -4.69 -25.07 18.17
CA LEU A 309 -5.81 -25.39 17.28
C LEU A 309 -5.34 -25.84 15.88
N MET A 310 -4.26 -25.23 15.38
CA MET A 310 -3.60 -25.65 14.14
C MET A 310 -2.10 -25.33 14.22
N PRO A 311 -1.19 -26.31 14.07
CA PRO A 311 0.24 -26.08 14.14
C PRO A 311 0.72 -24.99 13.14
N GLY A 312 1.38 -23.97 13.68
CA GLY A 312 1.90 -22.82 12.95
C GLY A 312 0.86 -21.74 12.62
N LEU A 313 -0.35 -21.82 13.19
CA LEU A 313 -1.36 -20.77 13.10
C LEU A 313 -1.03 -19.60 14.02
N THR A 314 -1.19 -18.40 13.48
CA THR A 314 -1.10 -17.13 14.22
C THR A 314 -2.23 -16.21 13.79
N ALA A 315 -2.47 -15.15 14.54
CA ALA A 315 -3.47 -14.13 14.21
C ALA A 315 -3.26 -13.50 12.82
N GLU A 316 -2.02 -13.41 12.34
CA GLU A 316 -1.71 -12.86 11.01
C GLU A 316 -2.23 -13.74 9.86
N VAL A 317 -2.35 -15.05 10.07
CA VAL A 317 -2.83 -15.99 9.05
C VAL A 317 -4.29 -15.73 8.70
N PHE A 318 -5.13 -15.33 9.66
CA PHE A 318 -6.54 -15.00 9.43
C PHE A 318 -6.72 -13.88 8.41
N ARG A 319 -5.91 -12.82 8.48
CA ARG A 319 -5.98 -11.72 7.51
C ARG A 319 -5.62 -12.17 6.09
N THR A 320 -4.64 -13.06 5.96
CA THR A 320 -4.26 -13.65 4.66
C THR A 320 -5.35 -14.57 4.12
N TYR A 321 -5.95 -15.37 5.01
CA TYR A 321 -7.07 -16.26 4.68
C TYR A 321 -8.29 -15.50 4.22
N ASN A 322 -8.78 -14.55 5.02
CA ASN A 322 -9.94 -13.73 4.70
C ASN A 322 -9.74 -12.95 3.40
N ALA A 323 -8.57 -12.33 3.22
CA ALA A 323 -8.26 -11.62 1.98
C ALA A 323 -8.29 -12.54 0.75
N SER A 324 -7.66 -13.71 0.83
CA SER A 324 -7.58 -14.64 -0.29
C SER A 324 -8.93 -15.29 -0.61
N ILE A 325 -9.68 -15.75 0.40
CA ILE A 325 -10.97 -16.41 0.17
C ILE A 325 -12.04 -15.44 -0.32
N THR A 326 -12.02 -14.18 0.14
CA THR A 326 -12.93 -13.15 -0.39
C THR A 326 -12.64 -12.84 -1.85
N LEU A 327 -11.35 -12.69 -2.22
CA LEU A 327 -10.99 -12.50 -3.62
C LEU A 327 -11.47 -13.68 -4.48
N ASP A 328 -11.17 -14.91 -4.06
CA ASP A 328 -11.55 -16.13 -4.79
C ASP A 328 -13.07 -16.24 -4.96
N GLY A 329 -13.84 -15.96 -3.89
CA GLY A 329 -15.29 -15.99 -3.90
C GLY A 329 -15.90 -14.96 -4.86
N ILE A 330 -15.52 -13.68 -4.74
CA ILE A 330 -16.03 -12.62 -5.62
C ILE A 330 -15.67 -12.91 -7.08
N LEU A 331 -14.42 -13.30 -7.36
CA LEU A 331 -14.01 -13.63 -8.72
C LEU A 331 -14.79 -14.84 -9.28
N HIS A 332 -15.12 -15.82 -8.45
CA HIS A 332 -15.91 -16.98 -8.87
C HIS A 332 -17.37 -16.62 -9.15
N GLU A 333 -17.98 -15.79 -8.31
CA GLU A 333 -19.40 -15.45 -8.38
C GLU A 333 -19.71 -14.36 -9.42
N GLU A 334 -18.85 -13.35 -9.56
CA GLU A 334 -19.14 -12.17 -10.37
C GLU A 334 -18.44 -12.12 -11.74
N THR A 335 -17.50 -13.04 -12.02
CA THR A 335 -16.84 -13.02 -13.34
C THR A 335 -17.70 -13.71 -14.38
N GLU A 336 -18.31 -12.90 -15.25
CA GLU A 336 -19.05 -13.37 -16.42
C GLU A 336 -18.21 -13.28 -17.71
N ASP A 337 -18.73 -13.89 -18.77
CA ASP A 337 -18.19 -13.68 -20.12
C ASP A 337 -18.48 -12.24 -20.55
N GLY A 338 -17.46 -11.58 -21.09
CA GLY A 338 -17.52 -10.17 -21.41
C GLY A 338 -16.20 -9.66 -21.97
N THR A 339 -16.15 -8.36 -22.19
CA THR A 339 -14.95 -7.67 -22.64
C THR A 339 -13.82 -7.77 -21.60
N LEU A 340 -12.59 -7.62 -22.07
CA LEU A 340 -11.42 -7.57 -21.20
C LEU A 340 -11.54 -6.49 -20.11
N LEU A 341 -12.22 -5.37 -20.40
CA LEU A 341 -12.38 -4.26 -19.45
C LEU A 341 -13.36 -4.60 -18.34
N GLU A 342 -14.47 -5.27 -18.66
CA GLU A 342 -15.45 -5.71 -17.67
C GLU A 342 -14.83 -6.75 -16.72
N LYS A 343 -14.06 -7.70 -17.26
CA LYS A 343 -13.30 -8.66 -16.45
C LYS A 343 -12.29 -7.97 -15.54
N ILE A 344 -11.58 -6.95 -16.02
CA ILE A 344 -10.65 -6.15 -15.21
C ILE A 344 -11.41 -5.37 -14.13
N ASP A 345 -12.58 -4.80 -14.44
CA ASP A 345 -13.42 -4.10 -13.47
C ASP A 345 -13.82 -5.03 -12.31
N VAL A 346 -14.30 -6.24 -12.60
CA VAL A 346 -14.61 -7.27 -11.60
C VAL A 346 -13.40 -7.52 -10.69
N TYR A 347 -12.22 -7.73 -11.27
CA TYR A 347 -11.01 -7.95 -10.49
C TYR A 347 -10.62 -6.77 -9.60
N GLN A 348 -10.74 -5.54 -10.11
CA GLN A 348 -10.43 -4.34 -9.33
C GLN A 348 -11.43 -4.14 -8.19
N ARG A 349 -12.72 -4.39 -8.43
CA ARG A 349 -13.77 -4.35 -7.39
C ARG A 349 -13.54 -5.42 -6.34
N ALA A 350 -13.22 -6.66 -6.73
CA ALA A 350 -12.89 -7.73 -5.79
C ALA A 350 -11.69 -7.35 -4.90
N ASN A 351 -10.61 -6.80 -5.49
CA ASN A 351 -9.46 -6.34 -4.70
C ASN A 351 -9.79 -5.12 -3.81
N LYS A 352 -10.70 -4.25 -4.24
CA LYS A 352 -11.22 -3.15 -3.41
C LYS A 352 -11.97 -3.67 -2.19
N GLU A 353 -12.83 -4.67 -2.34
CA GLU A 353 -13.52 -5.29 -1.21
C GLU A 353 -12.53 -5.92 -0.22
N VAL A 354 -11.49 -6.60 -0.72
CA VAL A 354 -10.41 -7.09 0.14
C VAL A 354 -9.68 -5.94 0.85
N ALA A 355 -9.41 -4.84 0.16
CA ALA A 355 -8.78 -3.67 0.77
C ALA A 355 -9.67 -3.05 1.86
N ILE A 356 -10.99 -3.02 1.68
CA ILE A 356 -11.96 -2.54 2.67
C ILE A 356 -11.95 -3.45 3.91
N ILE A 357 -12.05 -4.77 3.72
CA ILE A 357 -11.99 -5.76 4.82
C ILE A 357 -10.69 -5.60 5.61
N CYS A 358 -9.57 -5.44 4.91
CA CYS A 358 -8.27 -5.25 5.54
C CYS A 358 -8.05 -3.84 6.14
N ASN A 359 -9.04 -2.95 6.04
CA ASN A 359 -8.96 -1.53 6.39
C ASN A 359 -7.75 -0.80 5.76
N HIS A 360 -7.44 -1.11 4.50
CA HIS A 360 -6.40 -0.45 3.72
C HIS A 360 -6.93 0.80 3.03
N GLN A 361 -7.05 1.88 3.79
CA GLN A 361 -7.54 3.16 3.29
C GLN A 361 -6.39 4.07 2.81
N CYS A 362 -6.68 4.95 1.85
CA CYS A 362 -5.82 6.07 1.48
C CYS A 362 -6.63 7.35 1.34
N CYS A 363 -5.99 8.49 1.64
CA CYS A 363 -6.58 9.78 1.30
C CYS A 363 -6.64 9.92 -0.22
N VAL A 364 -7.70 10.56 -0.70
CA VAL A 364 -7.83 10.92 -2.12
C VAL A 364 -6.62 11.77 -2.52
N SER A 365 -5.98 11.40 -3.63
CA SER A 365 -4.83 12.14 -4.14
C SER A 365 -5.20 13.61 -4.38
N LYS A 366 -4.31 14.53 -4.01
CA LYS A 366 -4.48 15.97 -4.30
C LYS A 366 -4.61 16.25 -5.81
N SER A 367 -4.15 15.35 -6.68
CA SER A 367 -4.26 15.47 -8.13
C SER A 367 -5.52 14.84 -8.73
N HIS A 368 -6.32 14.15 -7.92
CA HIS A 368 -7.42 13.30 -8.39
C HIS A 368 -8.43 14.11 -9.20
N ASP A 369 -8.94 15.21 -8.63
CA ASP A 369 -9.96 16.03 -9.28
C ASP A 369 -9.46 16.61 -10.61
N ALA A 370 -8.21 17.09 -10.64
CA ALA A 370 -7.59 17.56 -11.87
C ALA A 370 -7.42 16.45 -12.92
N GLN A 371 -7.18 15.21 -12.51
CA GLN A 371 -7.13 14.06 -13.42
C GLN A 371 -8.53 13.71 -13.94
N MET A 372 -9.56 13.73 -13.09
CA MET A 372 -10.95 13.45 -13.45
C MET A 372 -11.50 14.49 -14.43
N SER A 373 -11.25 15.78 -14.19
CA SER A 373 -11.64 16.86 -15.12
C SER A 373 -11.01 16.67 -16.50
N ARG A 374 -9.72 16.33 -16.58
CA ARG A 374 -9.05 16.05 -17.86
C ARG A 374 -9.63 14.83 -18.60
N VAL A 375 -10.14 13.84 -17.87
CA VAL A 375 -10.81 12.68 -18.48
C VAL A 375 -12.18 13.09 -19.00
N ASN A 376 -12.96 13.85 -18.23
CA ASN A 376 -14.25 14.40 -18.67
C ASN A 376 -14.11 15.25 -19.93
N GLU A 377 -13.18 16.20 -19.96
CA GLU A 377 -12.92 17.04 -21.13
C GLU A 377 -12.61 16.21 -22.40
N LYS A 378 -11.91 15.07 -22.24
CA LYS A 378 -11.62 14.18 -23.36
C LYS A 378 -12.87 13.41 -23.82
N ILE A 379 -13.68 12.94 -22.87
CA ILE A 379 -14.96 12.28 -23.17
C ILE A 379 -15.88 13.25 -23.92
N ASP A 380 -16.01 14.49 -23.43
CA ASP A 380 -16.87 15.52 -24.04
C ASP A 380 -16.40 15.88 -25.45
N LYS A 381 -15.09 15.99 -25.69
CA LYS A 381 -14.53 16.18 -27.03
C LYS A 381 -14.83 15.02 -27.97
N LEU A 382 -14.79 13.78 -27.49
CA LEU A 382 -15.13 12.60 -28.29
C LEU A 382 -16.62 12.53 -28.59
N LYS A 383 -17.49 12.84 -27.61
CA LYS A 383 -18.95 12.94 -27.78
C LYS A 383 -19.31 14.00 -28.82
N GLY A 384 -18.75 15.21 -28.71
CA GLY A 384 -18.97 16.26 -29.71
C GLY A 384 -18.54 15.85 -31.13
N ARG A 385 -17.42 15.12 -31.27
CA ARG A 385 -16.98 14.60 -32.57
C ARG A 385 -17.91 13.49 -33.11
N MET A 386 -18.48 12.67 -32.22
CA MET A 386 -19.46 11.65 -32.58
C MET A 386 -20.76 12.29 -33.04
N ASP A 387 -21.24 13.32 -32.36
CA ASP A 387 -22.47 14.05 -32.74
C ASP A 387 -22.32 14.73 -34.11
N GLU A 388 -21.15 15.33 -34.38
CA GLU A 388 -20.83 15.87 -35.72
C GLU A 388 -20.90 14.79 -36.81
N LEU A 389 -20.40 13.58 -36.53
CA LEU A 389 -20.45 12.46 -37.47
C LEU A 389 -21.86 11.89 -37.64
N LYS A 390 -22.68 11.89 -36.58
CA LYS A 390 -24.10 11.49 -36.66
C LYS A 390 -24.89 12.45 -37.54
N VAL A 391 -24.65 13.77 -37.40
CA VAL A 391 -25.24 14.79 -38.29
C VAL A 391 -24.76 14.64 -39.73
N ASP A 392 -23.47 14.38 -39.94
CA ASP A 392 -22.92 14.10 -41.28
C ASP A 392 -23.55 12.86 -41.91
N LEU A 393 -23.78 11.79 -41.13
CA LEU A 393 -24.46 10.57 -41.58
C LEU A 393 -25.89 10.87 -42.05
N SER A 394 -26.67 11.61 -41.26
CA SER A 394 -28.02 12.01 -41.64
C SER A 394 -28.04 12.83 -42.94
N LYS A 395 -27.12 13.79 -43.10
CA LYS A 395 -27.01 14.61 -44.32
C LYS A 395 -26.69 13.76 -45.56
N VAL A 396 -25.79 12.78 -45.43
CA VAL A 396 -25.44 11.87 -46.52
C VAL A 396 -26.63 10.98 -46.88
N MET A 397 -27.37 10.47 -45.89
CA MET A 397 -28.58 9.67 -46.13
C MET A 397 -29.67 10.45 -46.87
N GLU A 398 -29.77 11.76 -46.62
CA GLU A 398 -30.71 12.67 -47.28
C GLU A 398 -30.21 13.22 -48.63
N GLY A 399 -29.03 12.78 -49.11
CA GLY A 399 -28.46 13.24 -50.38
C GLY A 399 -27.91 14.68 -50.35
N ARG A 400 -27.68 15.26 -49.17
CA ARG A 400 -27.14 16.62 -48.99
C ARG A 400 -25.61 16.64 -49.00
N SER A 401 -25.02 17.73 -49.50
CA SER A 401 -23.56 17.88 -49.56
C SER A 401 -22.93 18.05 -48.17
N LEU A 402 -21.82 17.36 -47.95
CA LEU A 402 -21.02 17.51 -46.73
C LEU A 402 -20.24 18.85 -46.82
N GLY A 403 -20.45 19.73 -45.86
CA GLY A 403 -19.70 20.98 -45.73
C GLY A 403 -18.23 20.76 -45.32
N ASN A 404 -17.56 21.83 -44.91
CA ASN A 404 -16.16 21.78 -44.47
C ASN A 404 -16.03 21.31 -43.00
N TYR A 405 -14.86 20.80 -42.62
CA TYR A 405 -14.49 20.68 -41.21
C TYR A 405 -14.42 22.07 -40.54
N LYS A 406 -14.51 22.13 -39.21
CA LYS A 406 -14.32 23.39 -38.43
C LYS A 406 -12.99 24.08 -38.72
N ASP A 407 -11.99 23.33 -39.19
CA ASP A 407 -10.66 23.83 -39.57
C ASP A 407 -10.59 24.30 -41.04
N GLY A 408 -11.72 24.48 -41.72
CA GLY A 408 -11.82 24.99 -43.10
C GLY A 408 -11.48 23.97 -44.21
N LYS A 409 -11.02 22.77 -43.88
CA LYS A 409 -10.71 21.71 -44.87
C LYS A 409 -12.00 21.08 -45.44
N PRO A 410 -12.11 20.89 -46.76
CA PRO A 410 -13.28 20.25 -47.35
C PRO A 410 -13.35 18.76 -46.99
N LYS A 411 -14.53 18.24 -46.64
CA LYS A 411 -14.78 16.82 -46.32
C LYS A 411 -14.76 15.92 -47.58
N ARG A 412 -13.79 16.11 -48.47
CA ARG A 412 -13.65 15.43 -49.78
C ARG A 412 -13.57 13.90 -49.68
N ASN A 413 -13.00 13.36 -48.59
CA ASN A 413 -12.84 11.91 -48.40
C ASN A 413 -14.12 11.18 -47.95
N LEU A 414 -15.23 11.91 -47.79
CA LEU A 414 -16.55 11.40 -47.38
C LEU A 414 -17.64 11.71 -48.42
N ALA A 415 -17.32 12.47 -49.47
CA ALA A 415 -18.24 12.84 -50.54
C ALA A 415 -18.48 11.63 -51.48
N PRO A 416 -19.73 11.23 -51.75
CA PRO A 416 -20.00 10.19 -52.73
C PRO A 416 -19.91 10.76 -54.16
N GLU A 417 -19.16 10.10 -55.04
CA GLU A 417 -19.59 10.03 -56.44
C GLU A 417 -20.91 9.23 -56.46
N ILE A 418 -21.85 9.64 -57.31
CA ILE A 418 -23.29 9.31 -57.24
C ILE A 418 -23.61 7.79 -57.30
N GLY A 419 -22.61 6.90 -57.52
CA GLY A 419 -22.72 5.44 -57.42
C GLY A 419 -22.18 4.79 -56.11
N HIS A 420 -21.72 5.56 -55.13
CA HIS A 420 -20.99 5.05 -53.93
C HIS A 420 -21.57 5.48 -52.57
N LEU A 421 -22.86 5.84 -52.51
CA LEU A 421 -23.54 6.26 -51.27
C LEU A 421 -23.38 5.24 -50.13
N THR A 422 -23.54 3.95 -50.43
CA THR A 422 -23.42 2.81 -49.49
C THR A 422 -22.01 2.68 -48.89
N LYS A 423 -20.97 3.07 -49.62
CA LYS A 423 -19.56 3.00 -49.16
C LYS A 423 -19.23 4.16 -48.22
N SER A 424 -19.81 5.33 -48.45
CA SER A 424 -19.60 6.52 -47.62
C SER A 424 -20.35 6.45 -46.28
N THR A 425 -21.61 6.00 -46.27
CA THR A 425 -22.38 5.76 -45.04
C THR A 425 -21.70 4.70 -44.16
N CYS A 426 -21.30 3.58 -44.75
CA CYS A 426 -20.56 2.51 -44.06
C CYS A 426 -19.24 3.00 -43.41
N ARG A 427 -18.54 3.96 -44.02
CA ARG A 427 -17.31 4.56 -43.45
C ARG A 427 -17.59 5.48 -42.27
N ILE A 428 -18.69 6.25 -42.31
CA ILE A 428 -19.09 7.14 -41.21
C ILE A 428 -19.59 6.30 -40.03
N GLU A 429 -20.42 5.29 -40.29
CA GLU A 429 -20.90 4.33 -39.29
C GLU A 429 -19.75 3.62 -38.58
N LYS A 430 -18.74 3.13 -39.31
CA LYS A 430 -17.53 2.53 -38.70
C LYS A 430 -16.79 3.51 -37.80
N LYS A 431 -16.70 4.80 -38.18
CA LYS A 431 -16.06 5.83 -37.33
C LYS A 431 -16.89 6.14 -36.09
N ILE A 432 -18.21 6.20 -36.20
CA ILE A 432 -19.12 6.37 -35.07
C ILE A 432 -18.96 5.21 -34.10
N SER A 433 -19.07 3.96 -34.58
CA SER A 433 -18.87 2.76 -33.76
C SER A 433 -17.51 2.72 -33.06
N THR A 434 -16.43 3.10 -33.77
CA THR A 434 -15.09 3.19 -33.16
C THR A 434 -15.01 4.24 -32.04
N LEU A 435 -15.68 5.39 -32.23
CA LEU A 435 -15.73 6.44 -31.21
C LEU A 435 -16.60 6.02 -30.02
N GLU A 436 -17.72 5.35 -30.26
CA GLU A 436 -18.61 4.81 -29.23
C GLU A 436 -17.86 3.84 -28.32
N SER A 437 -17.19 2.82 -28.88
CA SER A 437 -16.38 1.89 -28.07
C SER A 437 -15.23 2.58 -27.32
N LYS A 438 -14.67 3.66 -27.87
CA LYS A 438 -13.63 4.44 -27.19
C LYS A 438 -14.18 5.27 -26.04
N ILE A 439 -15.35 5.87 -26.21
CA ILE A 439 -16.04 6.63 -25.16
C ILE A 439 -16.43 5.69 -24.02
N GLU A 440 -17.05 4.56 -24.34
CA GLU A 440 -17.45 3.53 -23.37
C GLU A 440 -16.26 3.05 -22.55
N LYS A 441 -15.15 2.69 -23.20
CA LYS A 441 -13.90 2.35 -22.52
C LYS A 441 -13.42 3.45 -21.56
N MET A 442 -13.46 4.71 -21.99
CA MET A 442 -13.02 5.83 -21.14
C MET A 442 -13.97 6.09 -19.97
N GLU A 443 -15.27 5.84 -20.15
CA GLU A 443 -16.28 5.95 -19.09
C GLU A 443 -16.12 4.84 -18.04
N ILE A 444 -15.85 3.60 -18.46
CA ILE A 444 -15.52 2.49 -17.55
C ILE A 444 -14.23 2.78 -16.79
N ASP A 445 -13.15 3.16 -17.47
CA ASP A 445 -11.87 3.52 -16.82
C ASP A 445 -12.03 4.68 -15.82
N LYS A 446 -12.92 5.64 -16.13
CA LYS A 446 -13.26 6.77 -15.25
C LYS A 446 -13.98 6.26 -14.00
N LYS A 447 -15.00 5.42 -14.17
CA LYS A 447 -15.79 4.85 -13.07
C LYS A 447 -14.89 4.05 -12.13
N ILE A 448 -14.05 3.15 -12.67
CA ILE A 448 -13.06 2.39 -11.90
C ILE A 448 -12.19 3.31 -11.05
N LYS A 449 -11.62 4.37 -11.64
CA LYS A 449 -10.74 5.30 -10.90
C LYS A 449 -11.46 6.01 -9.76
N GLU A 450 -12.69 6.44 -10.01
CA GLU A 450 -13.54 7.10 -9.00
C GLU A 450 -13.85 6.13 -7.85
N ASP A 451 -14.21 4.89 -8.17
CA ASP A 451 -14.58 3.88 -7.19
C ASP A 451 -13.39 3.45 -6.32
N LEU A 452 -12.17 3.47 -6.87
CA LEU A 452 -10.95 3.04 -6.18
C LEU A 452 -10.23 4.17 -5.40
N LYS A 453 -10.70 5.43 -5.48
CA LYS A 453 -9.96 6.62 -5.03
C LYS A 453 -9.58 6.65 -3.54
N THR A 454 -10.26 5.88 -2.70
CA THR A 454 -10.06 5.81 -1.24
C THR A 454 -9.40 4.50 -0.77
N ALA A 455 -9.13 3.56 -1.66
CA ALA A 455 -8.62 2.23 -1.32
C ALA A 455 -7.15 2.03 -1.72
N ALA A 456 -6.34 1.53 -0.79
CA ALA A 456 -4.92 1.24 -1.02
C ALA A 456 -4.70 -0.20 -1.51
N LEU A 457 -5.02 -0.45 -2.77
CA LEU A 457 -5.04 -1.79 -3.41
C LEU A 457 -3.68 -2.50 -3.50
N GLY A 458 -2.57 -1.76 -3.50
CA GLY A 458 -1.24 -2.35 -3.65
C GLY A 458 -0.84 -3.23 -2.47
N THR A 459 -1.26 -2.84 -1.26
CA THR A 459 -0.89 -3.55 -0.03
C THR A 459 -1.61 -4.89 0.08
N SER A 460 -2.92 -4.95 -0.21
CA SER A 460 -3.69 -6.20 -0.28
C SER A 460 -3.09 -7.13 -1.32
N LYS A 461 -2.91 -6.62 -2.55
CA LYS A 461 -2.39 -7.39 -3.69
C LYS A 461 -1.02 -8.03 -3.45
N ILE A 462 -0.08 -7.30 -2.85
CA ILE A 462 1.30 -7.80 -2.69
C ILE A 462 1.43 -8.73 -1.48
N LYS A 463 0.70 -8.46 -0.39
CA LYS A 463 0.98 -9.12 0.90
C LYS A 463 -0.01 -10.19 1.33
N TYR A 464 -1.28 -10.06 0.94
CA TYR A 464 -2.39 -10.84 1.54
C TYR A 464 -3.16 -11.69 0.53
N LEU A 465 -3.06 -11.40 -0.76
CA LEU A 465 -3.71 -12.18 -1.81
C LEU A 465 -2.78 -13.30 -2.30
N ASP A 466 -3.25 -14.56 -2.29
CA ASP A 466 -2.52 -15.66 -2.90
C ASP A 466 -2.45 -15.45 -4.42
N PRO A 467 -1.24 -15.23 -5.00
CA PRO A 467 -1.11 -14.92 -6.41
C PRO A 467 -1.61 -16.04 -7.33
N ARG A 468 -1.75 -17.29 -6.83
CA ARG A 468 -2.27 -18.42 -7.60
C ARG A 468 -3.75 -18.27 -7.93
N ILE A 469 -4.52 -17.57 -7.09
CA ILE A 469 -5.93 -17.25 -7.35
C ILE A 469 -6.00 -16.37 -8.59
N THR A 470 -5.28 -15.24 -8.58
CA THR A 470 -5.18 -14.33 -9.74
C THR A 470 -4.68 -15.05 -10.99
N LEU A 471 -3.60 -15.84 -10.89
CA LEU A 471 -3.06 -16.58 -12.03
C LEU A 471 -4.06 -17.60 -12.61
N SER A 472 -4.78 -18.31 -11.75
CA SER A 472 -5.83 -19.25 -12.16
C SER A 472 -6.97 -18.51 -12.86
N TRP A 473 -7.45 -17.41 -12.28
CA TRP A 473 -8.51 -16.59 -12.85
C TRP A 473 -8.12 -16.01 -14.22
N CYS A 474 -6.92 -15.43 -14.34
CA CYS A 474 -6.39 -14.92 -15.61
C CYS A 474 -6.36 -15.99 -16.70
N LYS A 475 -5.94 -17.21 -16.36
CA LYS A 475 -5.92 -18.33 -17.32
C LYS A 475 -7.32 -18.77 -17.73
N ARG A 476 -8.29 -18.81 -16.80
CA ARG A 476 -9.67 -19.24 -17.09
C ARG A 476 -10.43 -18.24 -17.96
N HIS A 477 -10.19 -16.94 -17.77
CA HIS A 477 -10.93 -15.89 -18.45
C HIS A 477 -10.14 -15.17 -19.56
N GLU A 478 -8.98 -15.70 -19.93
CA GLU A 478 -8.07 -15.18 -20.97
C GLU A 478 -7.63 -13.73 -20.74
N VAL A 479 -7.41 -13.36 -19.48
CA VAL A 479 -6.94 -12.02 -19.09
C VAL A 479 -5.41 -12.01 -19.02
N PRO A 480 -4.72 -11.07 -19.71
CA PRO A 480 -3.27 -10.96 -19.64
C PRO A 480 -2.78 -10.66 -18.21
N PHE A 481 -1.73 -11.35 -17.76
CA PHE A 481 -1.22 -11.22 -16.38
C PHE A 481 -0.74 -9.80 -16.05
N GLU A 482 -0.32 -9.01 -17.03
CA GLU A 482 0.10 -7.62 -16.81
C GLU A 482 -1.07 -6.67 -16.47
N LYS A 483 -2.31 -7.14 -16.65
CA LYS A 483 -3.54 -6.37 -16.42
C LYS A 483 -4.21 -6.63 -15.07
N SER A 484 -3.81 -7.69 -14.38
CA SER A 484 -4.39 -8.15 -13.10
C SER A 484 -3.51 -7.83 -11.91
#